data_AF-A0A815H310-F1
#
_entry.id   AF-A0A815H310-F1
#
_cell.length_a   1.000
_cell.length_b   1.000
_cell.length_c   1.000
_cell.angle_alpha   90.00
_cell.angle_beta   90.00
_cell.angle_gamma   90.00
#
_symmetry.space_group_name_H-M   'P 1'
#
loop_
_entity.id
_entity.type
_entity.pdbx_description
1 polymer ?
#
loop_
_entity_poly.entity_id
_entity_poly.type
_entity_poly.pdbx_seq_one_letter_code
_entity_poly.pdbx_strand_id
1 'polypeptide(L)'
;APTAKTVKPDGIILEWLNDDQGSEVVRNYRLLFQSQDSDIWKEISTSDSQKQILIENLPSATPFRFKVQSVDKICLSAFSDVSEWISTAQETELSDEVKILVANLKSNTAGVGRLAGYDMTLTLEKNLSLSEAIAIRNGLKLNSNLETLEIKPKDISMECLEEVVASLKTNNNIFGIEFSGSGPICTQTLLTARSAQYLSNLIETTRTGVISLRGRNIDDQWAVLIATTLRRNQSVENLGLTESQIGDEGAKALGKMLAVNRTVNFLALNRNQITDMGAKALAQGLKQNTTLKYLYLNENVVSEMSEGGRAIQEAKSERLAVYWTSR
;
A
#
# COMPACT_ATOMS: atom_id res chain seq x y z
N ALA A 1 2.35 35.42 -8.92
CA ALA A 1 2.08 34.35 -7.92
C ALA A 1 3.39 33.97 -7.24
N PRO A 2 3.39 33.55 -5.95
CA PRO A 2 4.59 33.02 -5.31
C PRO A 2 4.97 31.70 -5.96
N THR A 3 6.23 31.57 -6.36
CA THR A 3 6.81 30.32 -6.86
C THR A 3 7.82 29.81 -5.84
N ALA A 4 7.74 28.52 -5.51
CA ALA A 4 8.75 27.89 -4.66
C ALA A 4 10.07 27.86 -5.44
N LYS A 5 11.07 28.59 -4.95
CA LYS A 5 12.37 28.69 -5.62
C LYS A 5 13.40 27.74 -5.03
N THR A 6 13.29 27.42 -3.74
CA THR A 6 14.23 26.51 -3.08
C THR A 6 13.54 25.75 -1.95
N VAL A 7 13.67 24.43 -1.96
CA VAL A 7 13.19 23.53 -0.89
C VAL A 7 14.43 23.03 -0.14
N LYS A 8 14.53 23.34 1.15
CA LYS A 8 15.63 22.89 2.03
C LYS A 8 15.06 22.08 3.22
N PRO A 9 15.89 21.29 3.92
CA PRO A 9 15.45 20.47 5.07
C PRO A 9 14.89 21.30 6.23
N ASP A 10 15.39 22.52 6.40
CA ASP A 10 15.04 23.50 7.43
C ASP A 10 13.97 24.50 6.97
N GLY A 11 13.57 24.47 5.69
CA GLY A 11 12.40 25.19 5.20
C GLY A 11 12.37 25.47 3.71
N ILE A 12 11.28 26.09 3.26
CA ILE A 12 11.12 26.53 1.86
C ILE A 12 11.37 28.01 1.78
N ILE A 13 12.04 28.45 0.72
CA ILE A 13 12.10 29.85 0.31
C ILE A 13 11.11 30.08 -0.83
N LEU A 14 10.09 30.89 -0.57
CA LEU A 14 9.15 31.40 -1.57
C LEU A 14 9.69 32.72 -2.14
N GLU A 15 9.68 32.86 -3.47
CA GLU A 15 9.90 34.15 -4.13
C GLU A 15 8.66 34.57 -4.91
N TRP A 16 8.36 35.87 -4.82
CA TRP A 16 7.30 36.50 -5.58
C TRP A 16 7.82 36.80 -6.98
N LEU A 17 7.10 36.34 -8.01
CA LEU A 17 7.31 36.82 -9.37
C LEU A 17 7.05 38.33 -9.37
N ASN A 18 8.11 39.13 -9.51
CA ASN A 18 7.96 40.51 -9.93
C ASN A 18 7.47 40.47 -11.36
N ASP A 19 6.28 40.96 -11.63
CA ASP A 19 6.02 41.50 -12.96
C ASP A 19 6.93 42.73 -13.08
N ASP A 20 7.77 42.76 -14.12
CA ASP A 20 8.75 43.82 -14.42
C ASP A 20 8.13 45.22 -14.66
N GLN A 21 6.88 45.44 -14.22
CA GLN A 21 6.14 46.68 -14.29
C GLN A 21 5.68 47.17 -12.92
N GLY A 22 6.62 47.31 -11.97
CA GLY A 22 6.46 48.22 -10.83
C GLY A 22 5.21 48.05 -9.95
N SER A 23 4.58 46.88 -9.93
CA SER A 23 3.33 46.67 -9.21
C SER A 23 3.54 45.97 -7.86
N GLU A 24 3.27 46.73 -6.80
CA GLU A 24 2.87 46.34 -5.45
C GLU A 24 3.66 45.23 -4.73
N VAL A 25 4.46 45.64 -3.74
CA VAL A 25 4.89 44.75 -2.65
C VAL A 25 3.64 44.12 -2.05
N VAL A 26 3.45 42.81 -2.19
CA VAL A 26 2.35 42.09 -1.57
C VAL A 26 2.45 42.26 -0.05
N ARG A 27 1.50 42.99 0.53
CA ARG A 27 1.37 43.26 1.97
C ARG A 27 0.14 42.52 2.50
N ASN A 28 0.09 42.25 3.81
CA ASN A 28 -1.08 41.67 4.47
C ASN A 28 -1.60 40.37 3.81
N TYR A 29 -0.78 39.31 3.81
CA TYR A 29 -1.18 37.98 3.35
C TYR A 29 -1.02 36.94 4.45
N ARG A 30 -1.76 35.84 4.32
CA ARG A 30 -1.59 34.62 5.12
C ARG A 30 -1.13 33.48 4.24
N LEU A 31 -0.13 32.76 4.72
CA LEU A 31 0.31 31.53 4.10
C LEU A 31 -0.43 30.36 4.75
N LEU A 32 -1.12 29.58 3.92
CA LEU A 32 -1.81 28.38 4.35
C LEU A 32 -1.07 27.15 3.83
N PHE A 33 -0.85 26.19 4.71
CA PHE A 33 -0.18 24.93 4.44
C PHE A 33 -1.16 23.76 4.61
N GLN A 34 -1.05 22.76 3.74
CA GLN A 34 -1.77 21.50 3.84
C GLN A 34 -0.83 20.33 3.62
N SER A 35 -0.76 19.42 4.59
CA SER A 35 -0.05 18.14 4.47
C SER A 35 -0.92 17.09 3.79
N GLN A 36 -0.31 16.12 3.12
CA GLN A 36 -1.03 15.08 2.36
C GLN A 36 -1.93 14.18 3.23
N ASP A 37 -1.63 14.10 4.53
CA ASP A 37 -2.36 13.34 5.54
C ASP A 37 -3.50 14.13 6.22
N SER A 38 -3.73 15.38 5.82
CA SER A 38 -4.73 16.26 6.46
C SER A 38 -5.49 17.09 5.42
N ASP A 39 -6.82 17.09 5.53
CA ASP A 39 -7.66 18.01 4.76
C ASP A 39 -7.71 19.43 5.34
N ILE A 40 -7.02 19.66 6.46
CA ILE A 40 -7.03 20.93 7.20
C ILE A 40 -5.88 21.80 6.74
N TRP A 41 -6.22 23.03 6.34
CA TRP A 41 -5.25 24.09 6.09
C TRP A 41 -4.82 24.74 7.42
N LYS A 42 -3.52 24.76 7.69
CA LYS A 42 -2.92 25.45 8.85
C LYS A 42 -2.32 26.78 8.42
N GLU A 43 -2.56 27.81 9.21
CA GLU A 43 -1.98 29.15 8.99
C GLU A 43 -0.54 29.19 9.53
N ILE A 44 0.39 29.65 8.70
CA ILE A 44 1.75 30.00 9.10
C ILE A 44 1.80 31.52 9.17
N SER A 45 2.00 32.06 10.37
CA SER A 45 2.04 33.50 10.60
C SER A 45 3.31 34.09 10.00
N THR A 46 3.17 35.04 9.07
CA THR A 46 4.28 35.79 8.50
C THR A 46 4.09 37.29 8.75
N SER A 47 5.17 38.01 9.03
CA SER A 47 5.16 39.48 9.17
C SER A 47 5.17 40.16 7.80
N ASP A 48 4.67 41.39 7.76
CA ASP A 48 4.55 42.16 6.53
C ASP A 48 5.88 42.38 5.82
N SER A 49 5.82 42.40 4.48
CA SER A 49 6.88 42.90 3.57
C SER A 49 8.12 42.04 3.37
N GLN A 50 8.08 40.73 3.65
CA GLN A 50 9.20 39.84 3.30
C GLN A 50 9.13 39.32 1.86
N LYS A 51 10.19 39.58 1.08
CA LYS A 51 10.38 39.02 -0.28
C LYS A 51 10.67 37.52 -0.29
N GLN A 52 11.09 36.98 0.85
CA GLN A 52 11.46 35.60 1.08
C GLN A 52 10.94 35.19 2.46
N ILE A 53 10.28 34.03 2.55
CA ILE A 53 9.82 33.47 3.83
C ILE A 53 10.45 32.10 3.96
N LEU A 54 11.00 31.80 5.14
CA LEU A 54 11.44 30.46 5.53
C LEU A 54 10.31 29.79 6.33
N ILE A 55 9.80 28.66 5.83
CA ILE A 55 8.86 27.83 6.60
C ILE A 55 9.66 26.81 7.41
N GLU A 56 9.93 27.13 8.67
CA GLU A 56 10.63 26.21 9.58
C GLU A 56 9.67 25.14 10.15
N ASN A 57 10.21 24.00 10.57
CA ASN A 57 9.46 22.88 11.17
C ASN A 57 8.41 22.22 10.24
N LEU A 58 8.72 22.11 8.95
CA LEU A 58 7.94 21.29 8.04
C LEU A 58 7.95 19.82 8.53
N PRO A 59 6.82 19.09 8.47
CA PRO A 59 6.82 17.66 8.75
C PRO A 59 7.81 17.00 7.78
N SER A 60 8.93 16.49 8.30
CA SER A 60 10.11 16.15 7.49
C SER A 60 9.91 15.01 6.49
N ALA A 61 8.70 14.46 6.39
CA ALA A 61 8.39 13.29 5.59
C ALA A 61 7.07 13.34 4.81
N THR A 62 6.17 14.31 5.05
CA THR A 62 4.86 14.32 4.40
C THR A 62 4.88 15.32 3.26
N PRO A 63 4.62 14.92 1.99
CA PRO A 63 4.41 15.87 0.93
C PRO A 63 3.34 16.87 1.33
N PHE A 64 3.53 18.12 0.95
CA PHE A 64 2.61 19.18 1.31
C PHE A 64 2.42 20.14 0.15
N ARG A 65 1.39 20.95 0.25
CA ARG A 65 1.13 22.04 -0.69
C ARG A 65 0.79 23.30 0.09
N PHE A 66 0.93 24.44 -0.55
CA PHE A 66 0.60 25.72 0.05
C PHE A 66 -0.27 26.57 -0.86
N LYS A 67 -0.95 27.55 -0.27
CA LYS A 67 -1.61 28.63 -0.98
C LYS A 67 -1.45 29.94 -0.22
N VAL A 68 -1.46 31.04 -0.94
CA VAL A 68 -1.45 32.38 -0.36
C VAL A 68 -2.85 32.98 -0.41
N GLN A 69 -3.28 33.58 0.70
CA GLN A 69 -4.55 34.25 0.82
C GLN A 69 -4.34 35.72 1.24
N SER A 70 -4.90 36.67 0.48
CA SER A 70 -4.95 38.07 0.88
C SER A 70 -5.78 38.26 2.14
N VAL A 71 -5.31 39.09 3.07
CA VAL A 71 -6.08 39.53 4.24
C VAL A 71 -6.88 40.80 3.93
N ASP A 72 -6.45 41.59 2.93
CA ASP A 72 -7.12 42.81 2.52
C ASP A 72 -8.20 42.56 1.47
N LYS A 73 -9.42 43.03 1.75
CA LYS A 73 -10.63 42.86 0.91
C LYS A 73 -10.57 43.54 -0.47
N ILE A 74 -9.52 44.30 -0.78
CA ILE A 74 -9.53 45.27 -1.90
C ILE A 74 -8.96 44.68 -3.21
N CYS A 75 -8.15 43.62 -3.17
CA CYS A 75 -7.69 42.93 -4.39
C CYS A 75 -8.44 41.61 -4.60
N LEU A 76 -9.59 41.68 -5.27
CA LEU A 76 -10.43 40.54 -5.68
C LEU A 76 -9.91 39.81 -6.94
N SER A 77 -8.67 40.02 -7.34
CA SER A 77 -8.02 39.27 -8.43
C SER A 77 -6.64 38.77 -8.00
N ALA A 78 -6.45 37.45 -8.15
CA ALA A 78 -5.24 36.66 -7.94
C ALA A 78 -4.97 36.17 -6.50
N PHE A 79 -5.84 35.28 -6.02
CA PHE A 79 -5.36 34.14 -5.23
C PHE A 79 -4.30 33.38 -6.04
N SER A 80 -3.23 32.90 -5.41
CA SER A 80 -2.35 31.96 -6.08
C SER A 80 -3.10 30.65 -6.32
N ASP A 81 -2.88 30.00 -7.46
CA ASP A 81 -3.24 28.59 -7.61
C ASP A 81 -2.62 27.79 -6.46
N VAL A 82 -3.32 26.74 -6.02
CA VAL A 82 -2.77 25.81 -5.04
C VAL A 82 -1.51 25.21 -5.63
N SER A 83 -0.39 25.28 -4.91
CA SER A 83 0.87 24.72 -5.41
C SER A 83 0.70 23.23 -5.72
N GLU A 84 1.54 22.71 -6.62
CA GLU A 84 1.75 21.27 -6.70
C GLU A 84 2.22 20.72 -5.35
N TRP A 85 2.13 19.40 -5.18
CA TRP A 85 2.67 18.72 -4.01
C TRP A 85 4.21 18.80 -4.01
N ILE A 86 4.78 19.29 -2.91
CA ILE A 86 6.21 19.47 -2.69
C ILE A 86 6.69 18.45 -1.65
N SER A 87 7.83 17.81 -1.92
CA SER A 87 8.48 16.84 -1.03
C SER A 87 9.85 17.36 -0.61
N THR A 88 10.17 17.31 0.69
CA THR A 88 11.45 17.72 1.27
C THR A 88 12.49 16.60 1.35
N ALA A 89 12.14 15.36 1.00
CA ALA A 89 13.08 14.24 1.02
C ALA A 89 14.23 14.49 0.02
N GLN A 90 15.42 14.85 0.51
CA GLN A 90 16.60 15.01 -0.34
C GLN A 90 17.12 13.63 -0.79
N GLU A 91 17.51 13.51 -2.06
CA GLU A 91 18.24 12.33 -2.59
C GLU A 91 19.64 12.14 -1.95
N THR A 92 20.11 13.09 -1.13
CA THR A 92 21.40 13.09 -0.43
C THR A 92 21.46 12.18 0.79
N GLU A 93 20.33 11.80 1.39
CA GLU A 93 20.26 10.89 2.55
C GLU A 93 20.02 9.41 2.17
N LEU A 94 19.85 9.12 0.87
CA LEU A 94 19.63 7.75 0.40
C LEU A 94 20.92 6.93 0.50
N SER A 95 20.81 5.67 0.92
CA SER A 95 21.94 4.75 0.75
C SER A 95 22.23 4.55 -0.74
N ASP A 96 23.49 4.27 -1.10
CA ASP A 96 23.88 4.12 -2.50
C ASP A 96 23.13 2.99 -3.20
N GLU A 97 22.79 1.93 -2.47
CA GLU A 97 21.90 0.85 -2.91
C GLU A 97 20.51 1.37 -3.33
N VAL A 98 19.90 2.26 -2.54
CA VAL A 98 18.57 2.83 -2.85
C VAL A 98 18.66 3.82 -4.01
N LYS A 99 19.76 4.59 -4.12
CA LYS A 99 19.99 5.46 -5.29
C LYS A 99 20.04 4.65 -6.58
N ILE A 100 20.78 3.54 -6.59
CA ILE A 100 20.88 2.63 -7.74
C ILE A 100 19.51 2.02 -8.05
N LEU A 101 18.79 1.56 -7.03
CA LEU A 101 17.45 1.01 -7.20
C LEU A 101 16.49 2.03 -7.81
N VAL A 102 16.44 3.24 -7.26
CA VAL A 102 15.54 4.31 -7.74
C VAL A 102 15.91 4.73 -9.16
N ALA A 103 17.21 4.80 -9.49
CA ALA A 103 17.66 5.04 -10.86
C ALA A 103 17.14 3.94 -11.80
N ASN A 104 17.30 2.66 -11.43
CA ASN A 104 16.83 1.53 -12.23
C ASN A 104 15.31 1.49 -12.41
N LEU A 105 14.56 1.87 -11.36
CA LEU A 105 13.11 2.01 -11.43
C LEU A 105 12.72 3.11 -12.41
N LYS A 106 13.35 4.29 -12.32
CA LYS A 106 13.11 5.43 -13.21
C LYS A 106 13.49 5.13 -14.67
N SER A 107 14.56 4.37 -14.91
CA SER A 107 15.02 4.01 -16.26
C SER A 107 14.37 2.75 -16.84
N ASN A 108 13.39 2.15 -16.15
CA ASN A 108 12.74 0.91 -16.57
C ASN A 108 13.71 -0.28 -16.74
N THR A 109 14.88 -0.25 -16.09
CA THR A 109 15.90 -1.30 -16.14
C THR A 109 15.87 -2.23 -14.92
N ALA A 110 15.02 -1.95 -13.92
CA ALA A 110 14.75 -2.85 -12.81
C ALA A 110 14.20 -4.20 -13.37
N GLY A 111 15.01 -5.26 -13.28
CA GLY A 111 14.76 -6.57 -13.90
C GLY A 111 16.02 -7.24 -14.47
N VAL A 112 17.14 -6.53 -14.61
CA VAL A 112 18.39 -7.11 -15.13
C VAL A 112 19.30 -7.57 -13.98
N GLY A 113 18.93 -8.68 -13.34
CA GLY A 113 19.74 -9.30 -12.28
C GLY A 113 19.24 -10.69 -11.92
N ARG A 114 19.72 -11.70 -12.66
CA ARG A 114 19.40 -13.13 -12.46
C ARG A 114 19.45 -13.54 -10.99
N LEU A 115 18.36 -14.10 -10.48
CA LEU A 115 18.34 -15.25 -9.55
C LEU A 115 16.96 -15.94 -9.65
N ALA A 116 16.90 -16.98 -10.50
CA ALA A 116 15.90 -18.05 -10.56
C ALA A 116 14.40 -17.66 -10.65
N GLY A 117 13.95 -17.41 -11.89
CA GLY A 117 12.63 -17.79 -12.39
C GLY A 117 11.44 -16.96 -11.91
N TYR A 118 11.22 -15.83 -12.59
CA TYR A 118 10.01 -15.02 -12.81
C TYR A 118 10.52 -13.56 -12.95
N ASP A 119 10.94 -13.20 -14.17
CA ASP A 119 11.59 -11.92 -14.47
C ASP A 119 10.62 -10.74 -14.25
N MET A 120 11.13 -9.60 -13.75
CA MET A 120 10.41 -8.37 -13.35
C MET A 120 9.85 -8.33 -11.91
N THR A 121 10.58 -8.94 -10.96
CA THR A 121 10.32 -8.84 -9.52
C THR A 121 11.29 -7.87 -8.82
N LEU A 122 10.78 -7.01 -7.94
CA LEU A 122 11.58 -6.18 -7.04
C LEU A 122 11.41 -6.70 -5.61
N THR A 123 12.50 -7.12 -4.98
CA THR A 123 12.48 -7.52 -3.57
C THR A 123 13.03 -6.42 -2.67
N LEU A 124 12.23 -5.99 -1.70
CA LEU A 124 12.61 -5.05 -0.64
C LEU A 124 12.99 -5.83 0.62
N GLU A 125 14.29 -5.99 0.88
CA GLU A 125 14.83 -6.78 2.01
C GLU A 125 15.41 -5.94 3.16
N LYS A 126 15.54 -4.62 2.96
CA LYS A 126 16.16 -3.70 3.93
C LYS A 126 15.10 -2.93 4.71
N ASN A 127 15.43 -2.57 5.96
CA ASN A 127 14.67 -1.57 6.73
C ASN A 127 14.84 -0.21 6.06
N LEU A 128 13.81 0.21 5.34
CA LEU A 128 13.78 1.50 4.66
C LEU A 128 13.56 2.61 5.70
N SER A 129 14.36 3.67 5.62
CA SER A 129 13.95 4.97 6.13
C SER A 129 12.76 5.51 5.34
N LEU A 130 12.02 6.46 5.91
CA LEU A 130 10.86 7.05 5.26
C LEU A 130 11.25 7.78 3.96
N SER A 131 12.40 8.44 3.95
CA SER A 131 12.99 9.07 2.77
C SER A 131 13.27 8.05 1.65
N GLU A 132 13.83 6.89 1.99
CA GLU A 132 14.05 5.79 1.02
C GLU A 132 12.73 5.22 0.49
N ALA A 133 11.72 5.04 1.34
CA ALA A 133 10.40 4.55 0.93
C ALA A 133 9.69 5.52 -0.02
N ILE A 134 9.77 6.83 0.23
CA ILE A 134 9.23 7.88 -0.66
C ILE A 134 9.96 7.88 -2.02
N ALA A 135 11.28 7.71 -2.02
CA ALA A 135 12.06 7.64 -3.25
C ALA A 135 11.67 6.40 -4.09
N ILE A 136 11.51 5.25 -3.44
CA ILE A 136 11.02 4.01 -4.07
C ILE A 136 9.61 4.20 -4.62
N ARG A 137 8.69 4.79 -3.85
CA ARG A 137 7.33 5.12 -4.30
C ARG A 137 7.36 5.93 -5.60
N ASN A 138 8.18 6.97 -5.66
CA ASN A 138 8.28 7.83 -6.84
C ASN A 138 8.89 7.08 -8.04
N GLY A 139 9.88 6.21 -7.80
CA GLY A 139 10.42 5.31 -8.83
C GLY A 139 9.38 4.33 -9.37
N LEU A 140 8.63 3.68 -8.48
CA LEU A 140 7.56 2.74 -8.83
C LEU A 140 6.44 3.40 -9.64
N LYS A 141 6.10 4.66 -9.37
CA LYS A 141 5.10 5.41 -10.16
C LYS A 141 5.49 5.57 -11.64
N LEU A 142 6.78 5.72 -11.90
CA LEU A 142 7.31 5.92 -13.26
C LEU A 142 7.63 4.58 -13.94
N ASN A 143 7.81 3.51 -13.16
CA ASN A 143 8.21 2.23 -13.67
C ASN A 143 7.03 1.48 -14.33
N SER A 144 7.21 1.12 -15.60
CA SER A 144 6.20 0.43 -16.40
C SER A 144 6.58 -1.01 -16.76
N ASN A 145 7.72 -1.50 -16.27
CA ASN A 145 8.21 -2.86 -16.56
C ASN A 145 8.03 -3.80 -15.37
N LEU A 146 8.07 -3.28 -14.15
CA LEU A 146 7.98 -4.10 -12.95
C LEU A 146 6.60 -4.74 -12.83
N GLU A 147 6.59 -6.05 -12.64
CA GLU A 147 5.38 -6.88 -12.61
C GLU A 147 5.05 -7.35 -11.19
N THR A 148 6.09 -7.64 -10.40
CA THR A 148 5.91 -8.15 -9.04
C THR A 148 6.73 -7.34 -8.03
N LEU A 149 6.10 -7.02 -6.90
CA LEU A 149 6.74 -6.38 -5.76
C LEU A 149 6.75 -7.35 -4.57
N GLU A 150 7.93 -7.84 -4.22
CA GLU A 150 8.14 -8.64 -3.01
C GLU A 150 8.64 -7.74 -1.88
N ILE A 151 8.01 -7.84 -0.73
CA ILE A 151 8.36 -7.12 0.49
C ILE A 151 8.71 -8.16 1.55
N LYS A 152 9.97 -8.16 1.98
CA LYS A 152 10.51 -8.98 3.07
C LYS A 152 10.80 -8.11 4.29
N PRO A 153 9.78 -7.78 5.09
CA PRO A 153 9.93 -6.99 6.28
C PRO A 153 10.38 -7.94 7.38
N LYS A 154 11.69 -7.97 7.58
CA LYS A 154 12.15 -8.20 8.95
C LYS A 154 11.83 -6.97 9.80
N ASP A 155 11.99 -5.73 9.30
CA ASP A 155 11.63 -4.52 10.06
C ASP A 155 11.22 -3.28 9.21
N ILE A 156 10.35 -3.43 8.20
CA ILE A 156 9.78 -2.22 7.56
C ILE A 156 8.78 -1.55 8.53
N SER A 157 8.90 -0.23 8.72
CA SER A 157 7.89 0.51 9.49
C SER A 157 6.57 0.59 8.71
N MET A 158 5.46 0.79 9.43
CA MET A 158 4.15 0.98 8.79
C MET A 158 4.14 2.21 7.89
N GLU A 159 4.80 3.30 8.29
CA GLU A 159 4.93 4.53 7.51
C GLU A 159 5.65 4.27 6.17
N CYS A 160 6.77 3.54 6.19
CA CYS A 160 7.50 3.20 4.97
C CYS A 160 6.68 2.27 4.06
N LEU A 161 5.93 1.35 4.66
CA LEU A 161 5.10 0.43 3.91
C LEU A 161 3.88 1.13 3.28
N GLU A 162 3.26 2.07 3.99
CA GLU A 162 2.20 2.94 3.47
C GLU A 162 2.66 3.71 2.23
N GLU A 163 3.89 4.21 2.24
CA GLU A 163 4.49 4.91 1.10
C GLU A 163 4.70 4.00 -0.12
N VAL A 164 5.25 2.81 0.09
CA VAL A 164 5.45 1.82 -0.99
C VAL A 164 4.10 1.40 -1.57
N VAL A 165 3.10 1.13 -0.75
CA VAL A 165 1.75 0.75 -1.20
C VAL A 165 1.02 1.89 -1.91
N ALA A 166 1.23 3.14 -1.49
CA ALA A 166 0.64 4.28 -2.17
C ALA A 166 1.05 4.40 -3.64
N SER A 167 2.21 3.85 -4.04
CA SER A 167 2.62 3.80 -5.46
C SER A 167 1.68 2.94 -6.31
N LEU A 168 1.09 1.90 -5.73
CA LEU A 168 0.25 0.90 -6.42
C LEU A 168 -1.10 1.47 -6.87
N LYS A 169 -1.56 2.57 -6.26
CA LYS A 169 -2.76 3.30 -6.71
C LYS A 169 -2.62 3.83 -8.13
N THR A 170 -1.40 4.13 -8.54
CA THR A 170 -1.08 4.79 -9.82
C THR A 170 -0.29 3.90 -10.76
N ASN A 171 0.43 2.90 -10.25
CA ASN A 171 1.13 1.92 -11.06
C ASN A 171 0.12 0.86 -11.58
N ASN A 172 0.05 0.69 -12.91
CA ASN A 172 -0.87 -0.26 -13.55
C ASN A 172 -0.18 -1.54 -14.05
N ASN A 173 1.13 -1.66 -13.90
CA ASN A 173 1.90 -2.80 -14.42
C ASN A 173 2.21 -3.85 -13.36
N ILE A 174 2.39 -3.43 -12.11
CA ILE A 174 2.56 -4.34 -10.99
C ILE A 174 1.25 -5.12 -10.81
N PHE A 175 1.27 -6.42 -11.07
CA PHE A 175 0.14 -7.32 -10.90
C PHE A 175 0.34 -8.34 -9.77
N GLY A 176 1.54 -8.42 -9.21
CA GLY A 176 1.85 -9.29 -8.07
C GLY A 176 2.42 -8.53 -6.88
N ILE A 177 1.87 -8.80 -5.69
CA ILE A 177 2.41 -8.27 -4.45
C ILE A 177 2.59 -9.41 -3.47
N GLU A 178 3.82 -9.60 -3.04
CA GLU A 178 4.19 -10.69 -2.16
C GLU A 178 4.79 -10.17 -0.87
N PHE A 179 4.22 -10.59 0.24
CA PHE A 179 4.72 -10.37 1.57
C PHE A 179 5.27 -11.70 2.08
N SER A 180 6.60 -11.87 2.03
CA SER A 180 7.27 -13.07 2.54
C SER A 180 8.13 -12.75 3.77
N GLY A 181 8.43 -13.75 4.61
CA GLY A 181 9.20 -13.56 5.85
C GLY A 181 8.64 -14.35 7.03
N SER A 182 9.44 -14.49 8.09
CA SER A 182 9.04 -15.12 9.36
C SER A 182 8.75 -14.01 10.39
N GLY A 183 7.49 -13.67 10.59
CA GLY A 183 7.09 -12.61 11.52
C GLY A 183 5.86 -11.85 11.05
N PRO A 184 5.18 -11.11 11.93
CA PRO A 184 3.95 -10.40 11.57
C PRO A 184 4.19 -9.35 10.47
N ILE A 185 3.16 -9.00 9.68
CA ILE A 185 3.26 -7.92 8.67
C ILE A 185 3.79 -6.61 9.27
N CYS A 186 3.43 -6.36 10.52
CA CYS A 186 3.93 -5.27 11.33
C CYS A 186 4.32 -5.79 12.71
N THR A 187 5.31 -5.17 13.34
CA THR A 187 5.83 -5.55 14.68
C THR A 187 4.74 -5.58 15.77
N GLN A 188 3.60 -4.94 15.55
CA GLN A 188 2.40 -5.06 16.37
C GLN A 188 1.57 -6.26 15.88
N THR A 189 1.57 -7.34 16.67
CA THR A 189 0.79 -8.55 16.41
C THR A 189 -0.72 -8.36 16.59
N LEU A 190 -1.15 -7.28 17.26
CA LEU A 190 -2.57 -6.94 17.41
C LEU A 190 -3.09 -6.23 16.15
N LEU A 191 -4.27 -6.62 15.65
CA LEU A 191 -4.99 -5.86 14.63
C LEU A 191 -5.35 -4.48 15.22
N THR A 192 -4.54 -3.46 14.94
CA THR A 192 -4.86 -2.08 15.29
C THR A 192 -5.74 -1.49 14.21
N ALA A 193 -6.50 -0.43 14.53
CA ALA A 193 -7.30 0.28 13.53
C ALA A 193 -6.44 0.76 12.34
N ARG A 194 -5.19 1.17 12.61
CA ARG A 194 -4.24 1.62 11.57
C ARG A 194 -3.77 0.47 10.69
N SER A 195 -3.38 -0.66 11.27
CA SER A 195 -2.89 -1.81 10.51
C SER A 195 -4.01 -2.50 9.70
N ALA A 196 -5.24 -2.49 10.22
CA ALA A 196 -6.44 -2.89 9.50
C ALA A 196 -6.76 -1.98 8.31
N GLN A 197 -6.71 -0.66 8.52
CA GLN A 197 -6.95 0.31 7.45
C GLN A 197 -5.90 0.18 6.34
N TYR A 198 -4.64 -0.04 6.71
CA TYR A 198 -3.55 -0.26 5.76
C TYR A 198 -3.81 -1.49 4.88
N LEU A 199 -4.08 -2.66 5.47
CA LEU A 199 -4.29 -3.89 4.68
C LEU A 199 -5.54 -3.77 3.81
N SER A 200 -6.58 -3.11 4.31
CA SER A 200 -7.78 -2.84 3.53
C SER A 200 -7.47 -1.93 2.35
N ASN A 201 -6.76 -0.82 2.58
CA ASN A 201 -6.36 0.10 1.52
C ASN A 201 -5.48 -0.61 0.48
N LEU A 202 -4.53 -1.45 0.91
CA LEU A 202 -3.73 -2.27 -0.01
C LEU A 202 -4.66 -3.08 -0.90
N ILE A 203 -5.50 -3.96 -0.32
CA ILE A 203 -6.39 -4.84 -1.10
C ILE A 203 -7.39 -4.06 -1.96
N GLU A 204 -7.91 -2.92 -1.51
CA GLU A 204 -8.86 -2.11 -2.29
C GLU A 204 -8.20 -1.39 -3.45
N THR A 205 -6.96 -0.94 -3.27
CA THR A 205 -6.26 -0.12 -4.25
C THR A 205 -5.48 -0.95 -5.26
N THR A 206 -5.17 -2.19 -4.89
CA THR A 206 -4.56 -3.15 -5.81
C THR A 206 -5.48 -3.45 -6.97
N ARG A 207 -5.01 -3.10 -8.17
CA ARG A 207 -5.50 -3.63 -9.45
C ARG A 207 -4.82 -4.95 -9.81
N THR A 208 -4.11 -5.53 -8.84
CA THR A 208 -3.19 -6.63 -9.02
C THR A 208 -3.95 -7.96 -8.96
N GLY A 209 -3.55 -8.92 -9.80
CA GLY A 209 -4.13 -10.25 -9.81
C GLY A 209 -3.65 -11.10 -8.62
N VAL A 210 -2.48 -10.82 -8.04
CA VAL A 210 -1.87 -11.68 -7.01
C VAL A 210 -1.56 -10.89 -5.74
N ILE A 211 -2.02 -11.40 -4.61
CA ILE A 211 -1.63 -10.97 -3.26
C ILE A 211 -1.23 -12.19 -2.44
N SER A 212 0.00 -12.21 -1.95
CA SER A 212 0.51 -13.25 -1.05
C SER A 212 0.93 -12.64 0.29
N LEU A 213 0.44 -13.17 1.41
CA LEU A 213 0.74 -12.75 2.79
C LEU A 213 1.35 -13.90 3.60
N ARG A 214 2.29 -14.64 2.99
CA ARG A 214 2.84 -15.88 3.57
C ARG A 214 3.69 -15.61 4.82
N GLY A 215 3.51 -16.45 5.86
CA GLY A 215 4.40 -16.46 7.04
C GLY A 215 4.19 -15.29 8.00
N ARG A 216 3.02 -14.62 7.90
CA ARG A 216 2.79 -13.30 8.45
C ARG A 216 2.00 -13.22 9.75
N ASN A 217 1.88 -14.33 10.48
CA ASN A 217 1.06 -14.41 11.68
C ASN A 217 -0.37 -13.86 11.46
N ILE A 218 -0.96 -14.08 10.27
CA ILE A 218 -2.35 -13.72 9.98
C ILE A 218 -3.24 -14.64 10.83
N ASP A 219 -3.90 -14.08 11.83
CA ASP A 219 -4.90 -14.79 12.64
C ASP A 219 -6.31 -14.65 12.04
N ASP A 220 -7.31 -15.15 12.76
CA ASP A 220 -8.71 -15.05 12.34
C ASP A 220 -9.22 -13.61 12.19
N GLN A 221 -8.75 -12.66 12.99
CA GLN A 221 -9.18 -11.26 12.89
C GLN A 221 -8.71 -10.64 11.58
N TRP A 222 -7.45 -10.90 11.22
CA TRP A 222 -6.87 -10.49 9.96
C TRP A 222 -7.55 -11.18 8.76
N ALA A 223 -7.83 -12.48 8.85
CA ALA A 223 -8.54 -13.21 7.81
C ALA A 223 -9.96 -12.67 7.59
N VAL A 224 -10.68 -12.30 8.67
CA VAL A 224 -12.00 -11.67 8.59
C VAL A 224 -11.92 -10.32 7.85
N LEU A 225 -10.90 -9.51 8.14
CA LEU A 225 -10.69 -8.24 7.47
C LEU A 225 -10.42 -8.45 5.97
N ILE A 226 -9.44 -9.29 5.63
CA ILE A 226 -9.09 -9.62 4.24
C ILE A 226 -10.33 -10.10 3.48
N ALA A 227 -11.07 -11.05 4.06
CA ALA A 227 -12.28 -11.59 3.47
C ALA A 227 -13.34 -10.50 3.25
N THR A 228 -13.55 -9.61 4.22
CA THR A 228 -14.53 -8.52 4.15
C THR A 228 -14.18 -7.53 3.03
N THR A 229 -12.91 -7.16 2.93
CA THR A 229 -12.42 -6.22 1.90
C THR A 229 -12.53 -6.85 0.50
N LEU A 230 -12.15 -8.12 0.36
CA LEU A 230 -12.21 -8.85 -0.91
C LEU A 230 -13.64 -9.09 -1.43
N ARG A 231 -14.69 -8.95 -0.61
CA ARG A 231 -16.08 -8.99 -1.13
C ARG A 231 -16.34 -7.88 -2.15
N ARG A 232 -15.64 -6.75 -2.04
CA ARG A 232 -15.80 -5.58 -2.91
C ARG A 232 -14.71 -5.48 -3.98
N ASN A 233 -13.52 -6.01 -3.71
CA ASN A 233 -12.45 -6.04 -4.70
C ASN A 233 -12.81 -7.01 -5.86
N GLN A 234 -12.53 -6.57 -7.09
CA GLN A 234 -12.80 -7.33 -8.32
C GLN A 234 -11.53 -7.46 -9.19
N SER A 235 -10.35 -7.39 -8.57
CA SER A 235 -9.06 -7.45 -9.26
C SER A 235 -8.19 -8.61 -8.78
N VAL A 236 -8.28 -8.96 -7.49
CA VAL A 236 -7.51 -10.06 -6.92
C VAL A 236 -8.05 -11.38 -7.42
N GLU A 237 -7.14 -12.17 -7.98
CA GLU A 237 -7.36 -13.51 -8.53
C GLU A 237 -6.69 -14.59 -7.67
N ASN A 238 -5.48 -14.33 -7.17
CA ASN A 238 -4.67 -15.26 -6.40
C ASN A 238 -4.44 -14.70 -5.00
N LEU A 239 -4.98 -15.40 -4.00
CA LEU A 239 -4.81 -15.06 -2.58
C LEU A 239 -3.99 -16.12 -1.86
N GLY A 240 -2.78 -15.73 -1.45
CA GLY A 240 -1.88 -16.57 -0.64
C GLY A 240 -1.95 -16.22 0.84
N LEU A 241 -2.39 -17.15 1.69
CA LEU A 241 -2.46 -17.03 3.15
C LEU A 241 -1.80 -18.24 3.84
N THR A 242 -0.75 -18.78 3.22
CA THR A 242 -0.02 -19.96 3.70
C THR A 242 0.84 -19.63 4.91
N GLU A 243 1.06 -20.60 5.81
CA GLU A 243 1.88 -20.47 7.01
C GLU A 243 1.41 -19.31 7.91
N SER A 244 0.12 -19.33 8.24
CA SER A 244 -0.54 -18.33 9.08
C SER A 244 -1.20 -19.00 10.29
N GLN A 245 -1.94 -18.23 11.08
CA GLN A 245 -2.64 -18.68 12.29
C GLN A 245 -4.17 -18.69 12.09
N ILE A 246 -4.62 -18.92 10.86
CA ILE A 246 -6.05 -18.92 10.52
C ILE A 246 -6.70 -20.20 11.06
N GLY A 247 -7.70 -20.04 11.89
CA GLY A 247 -8.57 -21.08 12.40
C GLY A 247 -9.94 -21.06 11.71
N ASP A 248 -10.94 -21.59 12.41
CA ASP A 248 -12.27 -21.82 11.84
C ASP A 248 -13.06 -20.53 11.60
N GLU A 249 -12.87 -19.49 12.41
CA GLU A 249 -13.59 -18.22 12.24
C GLU A 249 -13.06 -17.43 11.02
N GLY A 250 -11.75 -17.43 10.79
CA GLY A 250 -11.16 -16.89 9.58
C GLY A 250 -11.57 -17.67 8.33
N ALA A 251 -11.56 -19.01 8.39
CA ALA A 251 -12.06 -19.87 7.31
C ALA A 251 -13.53 -19.61 6.97
N LYS A 252 -14.38 -19.39 7.98
CA LYS A 252 -15.79 -19.03 7.82
C LYS A 252 -15.97 -17.67 7.16
N ALA A 253 -15.15 -16.68 7.49
CA ALA A 253 -15.17 -15.39 6.81
C ALA A 253 -14.76 -15.52 5.34
N LEU A 254 -13.71 -16.29 5.05
CA LEU A 254 -13.28 -16.61 3.69
C LEU A 254 -14.38 -17.35 2.91
N GLY A 255 -15.11 -18.29 3.54
CA GLY A 255 -16.27 -18.95 2.93
C GLY A 255 -17.37 -17.96 2.54
N LYS A 256 -17.71 -17.01 3.42
CA LYS A 256 -18.66 -15.92 3.10
C LYS A 256 -18.16 -15.02 1.97
N MET A 257 -16.85 -14.78 1.89
CA MET A 257 -16.24 -14.03 0.79
C MET A 257 -16.38 -14.79 -0.53
N LEU A 258 -16.05 -16.09 -0.57
CA LEU A 258 -16.20 -16.94 -1.76
C LEU A 258 -17.65 -17.00 -2.26
N ALA A 259 -18.63 -16.96 -1.37
CA ALA A 259 -20.04 -16.93 -1.75
C ALA A 259 -20.39 -15.74 -2.67
N VAL A 260 -19.69 -14.61 -2.57
CA VAL A 260 -20.01 -13.38 -3.32
C VAL A 260 -18.91 -12.90 -4.28
N ASN A 261 -17.63 -13.11 -3.96
CA ASN A 261 -16.53 -12.73 -4.83
C ASN A 261 -16.48 -13.65 -6.05
N ARG A 262 -16.20 -13.10 -7.22
CA ARG A 262 -16.17 -13.82 -8.52
C ARG A 262 -14.84 -13.67 -9.27
N THR A 263 -13.80 -13.18 -8.60
CA THR A 263 -12.49 -12.92 -9.23
C THR A 263 -11.43 -13.85 -8.67
N VAL A 264 -11.47 -14.13 -7.36
CA VAL A 264 -10.55 -15.07 -6.73
C VAL A 264 -10.74 -16.45 -7.36
N ASN A 265 -9.68 -16.93 -7.98
CA ASN A 265 -9.58 -18.21 -8.66
C ASN A 265 -8.51 -19.14 -8.05
N PHE A 266 -7.62 -18.61 -7.22
CA PHE A 266 -6.63 -19.38 -6.46
C PHE A 266 -6.62 -18.93 -4.99
N LEU A 267 -6.77 -19.88 -4.06
CA LEU A 267 -6.74 -19.64 -2.62
C LEU A 267 -5.81 -20.63 -1.92
N ALA A 268 -4.71 -20.15 -1.34
CA ALA A 268 -3.76 -20.99 -0.61
C ALA A 268 -3.83 -20.78 0.91
N LEU A 269 -4.32 -21.79 1.62
CA LEU A 269 -4.49 -21.84 3.08
C LEU A 269 -3.61 -22.92 3.73
N ASN A 270 -2.53 -23.34 3.07
CA ASN A 270 -1.63 -24.37 3.62
C ASN A 270 -1.07 -23.95 4.99
N ARG A 271 -0.79 -24.93 5.86
CA ARG A 271 -0.12 -24.74 7.15
C ARG A 271 -0.85 -23.75 8.07
N ASN A 272 -2.17 -23.84 8.13
CA ASN A 272 -3.02 -23.09 9.07
C ASN A 272 -3.60 -24.03 10.15
N GLN A 273 -4.61 -23.58 10.88
CA GLN A 273 -5.24 -24.28 12.01
C GLN A 273 -6.72 -24.60 11.70
N ILE A 274 -7.06 -24.75 10.42
CA ILE A 274 -8.45 -25.00 9.98
C ILE A 274 -8.84 -26.43 10.33
N THR A 275 -9.98 -26.60 10.99
CA THR A 275 -10.56 -27.89 11.36
C THR A 275 -11.74 -28.24 10.44
N ASP A 276 -12.43 -29.33 10.74
CA ASP A 276 -13.69 -29.69 10.08
C ASP A 276 -14.74 -28.57 10.11
N MET A 277 -14.78 -27.76 11.17
CA MET A 277 -15.75 -26.67 11.30
C MET A 277 -15.48 -25.55 10.29
N GLY A 278 -14.23 -25.10 10.18
CA GLY A 278 -13.82 -24.11 9.18
C GLY A 278 -13.96 -24.64 7.76
N ALA A 279 -13.63 -25.91 7.52
CA ALA A 279 -13.82 -26.55 6.22
C ALA A 279 -15.30 -26.64 5.80
N LYS A 280 -16.22 -26.98 6.72
CA LYS A 280 -17.67 -26.92 6.47
C LYS A 280 -18.12 -25.49 6.12
N ALA A 281 -17.55 -24.48 6.76
CA ALA A 281 -17.87 -23.09 6.45
C ALA A 281 -17.34 -22.64 5.08
N LEU A 282 -16.13 -23.07 4.70
CA LEU A 282 -15.62 -22.89 3.33
C LEU A 282 -16.54 -23.56 2.31
N ALA A 283 -16.96 -24.80 2.57
CA ALA A 283 -17.87 -25.55 1.70
C ALA A 283 -19.19 -24.80 1.43
N GLN A 284 -19.77 -24.13 2.43
CA GLN A 284 -20.97 -23.31 2.23
C GLN A 284 -20.77 -22.18 1.21
N GLY A 285 -19.59 -21.57 1.20
CA GLY A 285 -19.21 -20.57 0.21
C GLY A 285 -19.02 -21.15 -1.18
N LEU A 286 -18.33 -22.32 -1.25
CA LEU A 286 -18.03 -23.01 -2.50
C LEU A 286 -19.28 -23.42 -3.28
N LYS A 287 -20.38 -23.77 -2.59
CA LYS A 287 -21.68 -24.08 -3.25
C LYS A 287 -22.18 -22.98 -4.19
N GLN A 288 -21.79 -21.73 -3.95
CA GLN A 288 -22.19 -20.57 -4.75
C GLN A 288 -21.05 -20.05 -5.65
N ASN A 289 -19.84 -20.56 -5.48
CA ASN A 289 -18.66 -20.05 -6.16
C ASN A 289 -18.30 -20.94 -7.36
N THR A 290 -18.19 -20.31 -8.54
CA THR A 290 -17.84 -21.00 -9.78
C THR A 290 -16.49 -20.52 -10.35
N THR A 291 -15.78 -19.65 -9.64
CA THR A 291 -14.56 -18.98 -10.12
C THR A 291 -13.31 -19.59 -9.51
N LEU A 292 -13.40 -20.13 -8.29
CA LEU A 292 -12.31 -20.80 -7.62
C LEU A 292 -11.92 -22.07 -8.38
N LYS A 293 -10.66 -22.12 -8.82
CA LYS A 293 -10.04 -23.25 -9.53
C LYS A 293 -9.11 -24.04 -8.62
N TYR A 294 -8.47 -23.38 -7.66
CA TYR A 294 -7.50 -24.01 -6.79
C TYR A 294 -7.71 -23.61 -5.32
N LEU A 295 -7.87 -24.63 -4.46
CA LEU A 295 -7.93 -24.47 -3.02
C LEU A 295 -6.87 -25.37 -2.37
N TYR A 296 -5.92 -24.76 -1.66
CA TYR A 296 -4.89 -25.51 -0.96
C TYR A 296 -5.11 -25.49 0.55
N LEU A 297 -5.21 -26.68 1.15
CA LEU A 297 -5.48 -26.92 2.57
C LEU A 297 -4.42 -27.84 3.20
N ASN A 298 -3.28 -28.07 2.55
CA ASN A 298 -2.23 -28.95 3.07
C ASN A 298 -1.77 -28.53 4.46
N GLU A 299 -1.43 -29.51 5.29
CA GLU A 299 -0.95 -29.30 6.65
C GLU A 299 -1.89 -28.46 7.52
N ASN A 300 -3.21 -28.68 7.40
CA ASN A 300 -4.24 -28.20 8.34
C ASN A 300 -4.75 -29.36 9.22
N VAL A 301 -5.68 -29.07 10.13
CA VAL A 301 -6.36 -30.06 11.00
C VAL A 301 -7.61 -30.64 10.30
N VAL A 302 -7.61 -30.66 8.98
CA VAL A 302 -8.67 -31.24 8.13
C VAL A 302 -8.02 -32.15 7.10
N SER A 303 -8.69 -33.26 6.77
CA SER A 303 -8.25 -34.20 5.75
C SER A 303 -9.37 -34.45 4.74
N GLU A 304 -9.06 -35.09 3.61
CA GLU A 304 -10.08 -35.46 2.63
C GLU A 304 -11.20 -36.34 3.21
N MET A 305 -10.83 -37.22 4.14
CA MET A 305 -11.70 -38.25 4.69
C MET A 305 -12.54 -37.75 5.88
N SER A 306 -12.21 -36.59 6.44
CA SER A 306 -12.92 -36.02 7.57
C SER A 306 -14.27 -35.41 7.16
N GLU A 307 -15.11 -35.06 8.12
CA GLU A 307 -16.44 -34.52 7.81
C GLU A 307 -16.38 -33.20 7.04
N GLY A 308 -15.40 -32.35 7.36
CA GLY A 308 -15.15 -31.09 6.66
C GLY A 308 -14.59 -31.30 5.26
N GLY A 309 -13.66 -32.24 5.07
CA GLY A 309 -13.15 -32.61 3.75
C GLY A 309 -14.26 -33.11 2.83
N ARG A 310 -15.12 -34.00 3.34
CA ARG A 310 -16.31 -34.48 2.62
C ARG A 310 -17.26 -33.35 2.26
N ALA A 311 -17.53 -32.42 3.17
CA ALA A 311 -18.37 -31.26 2.88
C ALA A 311 -17.81 -30.40 1.73
N ILE A 312 -16.48 -30.21 1.67
CA ILE A 312 -15.82 -29.51 0.56
C ILE A 312 -15.95 -30.30 -0.74
N GLN A 313 -15.75 -31.62 -0.71
CA GLN A 313 -15.89 -32.49 -1.90
C GLN A 313 -17.30 -32.48 -2.46
N GLU A 314 -18.32 -32.44 -1.60
CA GLU A 314 -19.72 -32.34 -2.02
C GLU A 314 -20.09 -30.95 -2.55
N ALA A 315 -19.41 -29.90 -2.09
CA ALA A 315 -19.70 -28.51 -2.45
C ALA A 315 -18.88 -27.99 -3.64
N LYS A 316 -17.73 -28.59 -3.96
CA LYS A 316 -16.83 -28.08 -4.99
C LYS A 316 -17.45 -28.17 -6.38
N SER A 317 -17.10 -27.23 -7.26
CA SER A 317 -17.39 -27.37 -8.68
C SER A 317 -16.46 -28.39 -9.34
N GLU A 318 -16.84 -28.89 -10.52
CA GLU A 318 -15.99 -29.82 -11.31
C GLU A 318 -14.62 -29.22 -11.66
N ARG A 319 -14.53 -27.89 -11.72
CA ARG A 319 -13.30 -27.16 -12.10
C ARG A 319 -12.42 -26.81 -10.89
N LEU A 320 -12.90 -27.07 -9.68
CA LEU A 320 -12.16 -26.78 -8.45
C LEU A 320 -11.29 -27.99 -8.06
N ALA A 321 -9.98 -27.82 -8.20
CA ALA A 321 -8.98 -28.71 -7.60
C ALA A 321 -8.74 -28.31 -6.14
N VAL A 322 -8.81 -29.30 -5.25
CA VAL A 322 -8.54 -29.12 -3.83
C VAL A 322 -7.36 -30.00 -3.42
N TYR A 323 -6.41 -29.43 -2.69
CA TYR A 323 -5.20 -30.10 -2.25
C TYR A 323 -5.16 -30.17 -0.72
N TRP A 324 -4.90 -31.34 -0.18
CA TRP A 324 -4.79 -31.58 1.24
C TRP A 324 -3.72 -32.62 1.54
N THR A 325 -3.06 -32.42 2.67
CA THR A 325 -2.27 -33.40 3.40
C THR A 325 -2.58 -33.12 4.86
N SER A 326 -2.87 -34.16 5.66
CA SER A 326 -3.16 -33.95 7.09
C SER A 326 -1.87 -33.58 7.83
N ARG A 327 -1.99 -32.72 8.85
CA ARG A 327 -0.95 -32.54 9.87
C ARG A 327 -0.81 -33.77 10.77
#